data_AF-A0A1F7M0S1-F1
#
_entry.id   AF-A0A1F7M0S1-F1
#
_cell.length_a   1.000
_cell.length_b   1.000
_cell.length_c   1.000
_cell.angle_alpha   90.00
_cell.angle_beta   90.00
_cell.angle_gamma   90.00
#
_symmetry.space_group_name_H-M   'P 1'
#
loop_
_entity.id
_entity.type
_entity.pdbx_description
1 polymer ?
#
loop_
_entity_poly.entity_id
_entity_poly.type
_entity_poly.pdbx_seq_one_letter_code
_entity_poly.pdbx_strand_id
1 'polypeptide(L)'
;MAGVTRSVAVSPFLVGDPLRLGPDVASIAAVIRESGVYPAVEPAALRVAPGVLLIHALAGEAGGIELRWAHLPHTPALLQDGEPIRTVAILTASLPESGHALRVAGRLMACLRGLAGIEPLAAATTREELVAILSRVEVGAGETPLSTVDLLALLGTAAGGLSAAEAARRRAACGSNRLERIARRSLAARLLDQFTSFFALLLWVGGAFAFLAGLPELGWAIFGVIVINGVFSFFQEYRAERAVEALQELLPREVAVLRDGAELRVPAADLVPGDIVRLEEGDQVPADGQLLQATGLRVDQSALTGESHPVFKLPALGDERENVPLAERHELLFAGTGAVAGSGTFVVRATGMRTEIGGIARLTQSVPEEPSPLQREMVRVTRLVTLLAVGFGAGFFVLGVATRALPVGEGFLFASNVPELVPFLAFVFLGIPLPLTVMQILAVDLGTDLLPALALGAEPPEPDIMDRPPRPRAERLLGTGRLLHAYGFLGMAEAALSLLGFFWAYWLAGWRPGLPMAAAGDLYRRATTMTLAGIVATQVGNVFACRTDRESAFRAGLFRNRAVLLGIAAEIGLLLALIWVPPLRHVFGLAPLELEEWGLLLLFPPMMLALEESRKHAVRRLGRAGRQSLPGT
;
A
#
# COMPACT_ATOMS: atom_id res chain seq x y z
N MET A 1 -9.87 -17.84 -15.46
CA MET A 1 -9.71 -16.49 -16.05
C MET A 1 -9.05 -16.65 -17.41
N ALA A 2 -9.81 -17.15 -18.38
CA ALA A 2 -9.35 -17.32 -19.75
C ALA A 2 -9.53 -15.99 -20.51
N GLY A 3 -8.53 -15.61 -21.31
CA GLY A 3 -8.69 -14.69 -22.44
C GLY A 3 -8.75 -13.20 -22.11
N VAL A 4 -7.65 -12.62 -21.63
CA VAL A 4 -7.38 -11.19 -21.86
C VAL A 4 -5.97 -11.03 -22.41
N THR A 5 -5.68 -11.70 -23.53
CA THR A 5 -4.77 -11.10 -24.50
C THR A 5 -5.48 -9.84 -24.99
N ARG A 6 -5.16 -8.68 -24.42
CA ARG A 6 -5.53 -7.38 -25.00
C ARG A 6 -4.83 -7.27 -26.35
N SER A 7 -5.40 -7.90 -27.39
CA SER A 7 -4.93 -7.71 -28.75
C SER A 7 -5.14 -6.24 -29.09
N VAL A 8 -4.06 -5.54 -29.40
CA VAL A 8 -4.11 -4.16 -29.89
C VAL A 8 -4.89 -4.17 -31.21
N ALA A 9 -6.09 -3.58 -31.23
CA ALA A 9 -6.87 -3.40 -32.45
C ALA A 9 -6.31 -2.22 -33.25
N VAL A 10 -6.38 -2.24 -34.59
CA VAL A 10 -5.86 -1.13 -35.43
C VAL A 10 -6.89 -0.01 -35.51
N SER A 11 -8.16 -0.38 -35.62
CA SER A 11 -9.30 0.52 -35.80
C SER A 11 -9.39 1.69 -34.80
N PRO A 12 -9.10 1.54 -33.49
CA PRO A 12 -9.11 2.65 -32.54
C PRO A 12 -8.10 3.76 -32.85
N PHE A 13 -7.03 3.44 -33.59
CA PHE A 13 -5.99 4.40 -33.95
C PHE A 13 -6.28 5.16 -35.25
N LEU A 14 -7.29 4.76 -36.03
CA LEU A 14 -7.66 5.48 -37.25
C LEU A 14 -8.23 6.86 -36.93
N VAL A 15 -7.59 7.91 -37.47
CA VAL A 15 -7.96 9.31 -37.26
C VAL A 15 -8.39 9.97 -38.58
N GLY A 16 -9.56 10.59 -38.56
CA GLY A 16 -10.11 11.34 -39.67
C GLY A 16 -10.50 10.49 -40.89
N ASP A 17 -11.05 11.15 -41.89
CA ASP A 17 -11.34 10.54 -43.19
C ASP A 17 -10.06 10.40 -44.03
N PRO A 18 -10.00 9.42 -44.96
CA PRO A 18 -8.89 9.26 -45.89
C PRO A 18 -8.53 10.56 -46.63
N LEU A 19 -7.26 10.96 -46.53
CA LEU A 19 -6.73 12.10 -47.26
C LEU A 19 -6.62 11.75 -48.76
N ARG A 20 -6.95 12.71 -49.63
CA ARG A 20 -6.65 12.61 -51.06
C ARG A 20 -5.51 13.56 -51.38
N LEU A 21 -4.33 12.99 -51.59
CA LEU A 21 -3.12 13.75 -51.86
C LEU A 21 -3.07 14.18 -53.33
N GLY A 22 -2.52 15.36 -53.58
CA GLY A 22 -2.50 15.98 -54.90
C GLY A 22 -1.58 15.27 -55.90
N PRO A 23 -1.67 15.62 -57.20
CA PRO A 23 -0.82 15.04 -58.25
C PRO A 23 0.68 15.38 -58.11
N ASP A 24 1.02 16.39 -57.29
CA ASP A 24 2.41 16.82 -57.05
C ASP A 24 3.15 15.94 -56.01
N VAL A 25 2.46 14.98 -55.40
CA VAL A 25 3.02 14.08 -54.38
C VAL A 25 3.74 12.89 -55.00
N ALA A 26 4.99 13.11 -55.39
CA ALA A 26 5.86 12.09 -56.00
C ALA A 26 6.96 11.56 -55.05
N SER A 27 6.98 11.96 -53.77
CA SER A 27 7.99 11.50 -52.79
C SER A 27 7.41 11.29 -51.40
N ILE A 28 8.05 10.45 -50.58
CA ILE A 28 7.70 10.24 -49.16
C ILE A 28 7.69 11.57 -48.39
N ALA A 29 8.66 12.46 -48.66
CA ALA A 29 8.72 13.78 -48.04
C ALA A 29 7.53 14.69 -48.43
N ALA A 30 7.00 14.55 -49.65
CA ALA A 30 5.79 15.27 -50.07
C ALA A 30 4.54 14.71 -49.38
N VAL A 31 4.43 13.38 -49.25
CA VAL A 31 3.34 12.72 -48.52
C VAL A 31 3.26 13.24 -47.08
N ILE A 32 4.40 13.30 -46.39
CA ILE A 32 4.47 13.72 -44.99
C ILE A 32 4.07 15.19 -44.84
N ARG A 33 4.58 16.06 -45.73
CA ARG A 33 4.27 17.49 -45.73
C ARG A 33 2.78 17.76 -45.97
N GLU A 34 2.18 17.11 -46.97
CA GLU A 34 0.74 17.29 -47.27
C GLU A 34 -0.16 16.63 -46.22
N SER A 35 0.31 15.57 -45.55
CA SER A 35 -0.43 14.95 -44.44
C SER A 35 -0.42 15.75 -43.14
N GLY A 36 0.35 16.84 -43.08
CA GLY A 36 0.48 17.69 -41.90
C GLY A 36 1.29 17.06 -40.75
N VAL A 37 2.12 16.06 -41.04
CA VAL A 37 2.93 15.36 -40.06
C VAL A 37 4.34 15.96 -40.00
N TYR A 38 4.82 16.24 -38.78
CA TYR A 38 6.14 16.83 -38.54
C TYR A 38 6.96 15.88 -37.65
N PRO A 39 7.69 14.92 -38.24
CA PRO A 39 8.42 13.91 -37.48
C PRO A 39 9.67 14.51 -36.83
N ALA A 40 10.02 14.01 -35.65
CA ALA A 40 11.23 14.38 -34.90
C ALA A 40 12.46 13.58 -35.33
N VAL A 41 12.24 12.39 -35.91
CA VAL A 41 13.25 11.47 -36.46
C VAL A 41 12.93 11.25 -37.94
N GLU A 42 13.92 10.88 -38.74
CA GLU A 42 13.66 10.52 -40.14
C GLU A 42 12.61 9.38 -40.22
N PRO A 43 11.53 9.57 -40.98
CA PRO A 43 10.40 8.66 -41.01
C PRO A 43 10.74 7.40 -41.81
N ALA A 44 10.34 6.25 -41.30
CA ALA A 44 10.52 4.97 -41.97
C ALA A 44 9.40 4.72 -42.99
N ALA A 45 9.72 4.12 -44.12
CA ALA A 45 8.75 3.79 -45.17
C ALA A 45 8.86 2.31 -45.55
N LEU A 46 7.88 1.52 -45.16
CA LEU A 46 7.84 0.08 -45.35
C LEU A 46 6.68 -0.33 -46.28
N ARG A 47 6.98 -1.08 -47.35
CA ARG A 47 5.93 -1.70 -48.17
C ARG A 47 5.31 -2.87 -47.40
N VAL A 48 4.06 -2.70 -46.98
CA VAL A 48 3.35 -3.67 -46.11
C VAL A 48 2.39 -4.58 -46.88
N ALA A 49 1.95 -4.17 -48.07
CA ALA A 49 1.20 -4.98 -49.02
C ALA A 49 1.39 -4.42 -50.45
N PRO A 50 1.07 -5.18 -51.51
CA PRO A 50 1.12 -4.67 -52.88
C PRO A 50 0.32 -3.37 -53.02
N GLY A 51 0.97 -2.28 -53.42
CA GLY A 51 0.36 -0.96 -53.56
C GLY A 51 0.06 -0.21 -52.25
N VAL A 52 0.47 -0.73 -51.08
CA VAL A 52 0.28 -0.08 -49.76
C VAL A 52 1.62 0.17 -49.08
N LEU A 53 1.86 1.43 -48.76
CA LEU A 53 3.05 1.89 -48.03
C LEU A 53 2.69 2.28 -46.60
N LEU A 54 3.41 1.77 -45.61
CA LEU A 54 3.37 2.24 -44.23
C LEU A 54 4.49 3.25 -44.00
N ILE A 55 4.14 4.49 -43.68
CA ILE A 55 5.06 5.50 -43.20
C ILE A 55 4.94 5.55 -41.68
N HIS A 56 6.05 5.35 -40.96
CA HIS A 56 6.09 5.52 -39.52
C HIS A 56 6.90 6.77 -39.14
N ALA A 57 6.27 7.65 -38.38
CA ALA A 57 6.81 8.94 -37.98
C ALA A 57 6.81 9.08 -36.45
N LEU A 58 8.00 9.09 -35.86
CA LEU A 58 8.18 9.34 -34.43
C LEU A 58 8.14 10.85 -34.16
N ALA A 59 7.17 11.32 -33.40
CA ALA A 59 6.97 12.71 -33.04
C ALA A 59 7.58 13.04 -31.67
N GLY A 60 7.94 14.33 -31.48
CA GLY A 60 8.76 14.83 -30.38
C GLY A 60 8.16 14.65 -28.99
N GLU A 61 7.09 15.37 -28.61
CA GLU A 61 6.80 15.51 -27.17
C GLU A 61 5.33 15.53 -26.72
N ALA A 62 4.34 15.44 -27.61
CA ALA A 62 2.95 15.26 -27.18
C ALA A 62 2.10 14.64 -28.29
N GLY A 63 1.57 13.44 -28.05
CA GLY A 63 0.68 12.75 -28.98
C GLY A 63 0.51 11.29 -28.60
N GLY A 64 -0.72 10.79 -28.72
CA GLY A 64 -1.00 9.37 -28.72
C GLY A 64 -0.49 8.70 -29.99
N ILE A 65 -0.90 7.45 -30.21
CA ILE A 65 -0.68 6.78 -31.49
C ILE A 65 -1.82 7.21 -32.42
N GLU A 66 -1.51 7.71 -33.61
CA GLU A 66 -2.49 8.00 -34.65
C GLU A 66 -2.12 7.28 -35.94
N LEU A 67 -3.12 6.70 -36.59
CA LEU A 67 -3.02 6.11 -37.92
C LEU A 67 -3.88 6.93 -38.88
N ARG A 68 -3.23 7.59 -39.84
CA ARG A 68 -3.91 8.32 -40.92
C ARG A 68 -3.84 7.52 -42.20
N TRP A 69 -4.88 7.63 -43.02
CA TRP A 69 -4.95 6.95 -44.30
C TRP A 69 -4.93 7.97 -45.43
N ALA A 70 -4.16 7.71 -46.48
CA ALA A 70 -4.03 8.61 -47.62
C ALA A 70 -4.06 7.85 -48.94
N HIS A 71 -4.80 8.38 -49.91
CA HIS A 71 -4.91 7.84 -51.26
C HIS A 71 -4.05 8.66 -52.22
N LEU A 72 -3.38 7.96 -53.12
CA LEU A 72 -2.60 8.51 -54.23
C LEU A 72 -3.24 8.08 -55.56
N PRO A 73 -4.34 8.72 -55.99
CA PRO A 73 -5.10 8.31 -57.17
C PRO A 73 -4.47 8.76 -58.50
N HIS A 74 -3.29 9.39 -58.48
CA HIS A 74 -2.72 10.12 -59.62
C HIS A 74 -1.54 9.40 -60.29
N THR A 75 -1.27 9.79 -61.54
CA THR A 75 -0.13 9.36 -62.36
C THR A 75 0.75 10.58 -62.67
N PRO A 76 2.08 10.55 -62.48
CA PRO A 76 2.89 9.39 -62.13
C PRO A 76 2.71 8.98 -60.67
N ALA A 77 2.59 7.66 -60.46
CA ALA A 77 2.46 7.10 -59.12
C ALA A 77 3.77 7.27 -58.33
N LEU A 78 3.66 7.47 -57.02
CA LEU A 78 4.79 7.26 -56.12
C LEU A 78 5.29 5.83 -56.34
N LEU A 79 6.55 5.68 -56.74
CA LEU A 79 7.18 4.39 -56.94
C LEU A 79 8.05 4.04 -55.73
N GLN A 80 7.95 2.80 -55.26
CA GLN A 80 8.90 2.21 -54.32
C GLN A 80 9.32 0.85 -54.85
N ASP A 81 10.64 0.64 -54.96
CA ASP A 81 11.22 -0.56 -55.58
C ASP A 81 10.69 -0.85 -57.00
N GLY A 82 10.30 0.21 -57.75
CA GLY A 82 9.78 0.12 -59.11
C GLY A 82 8.27 -0.16 -59.24
N GLU A 83 7.54 -0.30 -58.14
CA GLU A 83 6.09 -0.56 -58.15
C GLU A 83 5.26 0.66 -57.69
N PRO A 84 4.06 0.87 -58.27
CA PRO A 84 3.20 1.99 -57.92
C PRO A 84 2.50 1.81 -56.57
N ILE A 85 2.60 2.82 -55.72
CA ILE A 85 1.88 2.94 -54.46
C ILE A 85 0.55 3.65 -54.71
N ARG A 86 -0.55 3.03 -54.29
CA ARG A 86 -1.92 3.58 -54.40
C ARG A 86 -2.41 4.18 -53.10
N THR A 87 -1.90 3.66 -51.98
CA THR A 87 -2.39 4.01 -50.65
C THR A 87 -1.25 4.05 -49.66
N VAL A 88 -1.30 5.03 -48.76
CA VAL A 88 -0.32 5.22 -47.69
C VAL A 88 -1.03 5.20 -46.34
N ALA A 89 -0.54 4.37 -45.44
CA ALA A 89 -0.88 4.38 -44.03
C ALA A 89 0.21 5.16 -43.28
N ILE A 90 -0.14 6.22 -42.57
CA ILE A 90 0.80 7.07 -41.85
C ILE A 90 0.58 6.85 -40.36
N LEU A 91 1.50 6.12 -39.72
CA LEU A 91 1.48 5.82 -38.30
C LEU A 91 2.38 6.81 -37.57
N THR A 92 1.76 7.72 -36.83
CA THR A 92 2.47 8.66 -35.95
C THR A 92 2.40 8.19 -34.51
N ALA A 93 3.50 8.33 -33.79
CA ALA A 93 3.53 8.04 -32.36
C ALA A 93 4.57 8.93 -31.67
N SER A 94 4.33 9.29 -30.42
CA SER A 94 5.39 9.88 -29.60
C SER A 94 6.50 8.86 -29.36
N LEU A 95 7.76 9.33 -29.25
CA LEU A 95 8.92 8.47 -28.94
C LEU A 95 8.67 7.46 -27.81
N PRO A 96 8.00 7.85 -26.70
CA PRO A 96 7.73 6.93 -25.62
C PRO A 96 6.71 5.82 -25.99
N GLU A 97 5.81 6.04 -26.96
CA GLU A 97 4.81 5.05 -27.43
C GLU A 97 5.34 4.17 -28.57
N SER A 98 6.60 4.34 -28.98
CA SER A 98 7.21 3.61 -30.10
C SER A 98 7.00 2.09 -30.03
N GLY A 99 7.23 1.45 -28.88
CA GLY A 99 7.01 0.01 -28.72
C GLY A 99 5.58 -0.47 -28.98
N HIS A 100 4.58 0.34 -28.60
CA HIS A 100 3.18 0.07 -28.85
C HIS A 100 2.82 0.37 -30.31
N ALA A 101 3.37 1.42 -30.90
CA ALA A 101 3.21 1.72 -32.32
C ALA A 101 3.74 0.57 -33.21
N LEU A 102 4.86 -0.07 -32.83
CA LEU A 102 5.35 -1.27 -33.51
C LEU A 102 4.33 -2.42 -33.49
N ARG A 103 3.56 -2.58 -32.40
CA ARG A 103 2.47 -3.58 -32.34
C ARG A 103 1.32 -3.22 -33.28
N VAL A 104 0.97 -1.94 -33.35
CA VAL A 104 -0.04 -1.45 -34.31
C VAL A 104 0.42 -1.71 -35.74
N ALA A 105 1.69 -1.45 -36.06
CA ALA A 105 2.27 -1.75 -37.37
C ALA A 105 2.23 -3.26 -37.68
N GLY A 106 2.69 -4.12 -36.78
CA GLY A 106 2.66 -5.57 -36.95
C GLY A 106 1.24 -6.13 -37.10
N ARG A 107 0.25 -5.55 -36.40
CA ARG A 107 -1.17 -5.92 -36.55
C ARG A 107 -1.75 -5.44 -37.87
N LEU A 108 -1.43 -4.22 -38.30
CA LEU A 108 -1.86 -3.68 -39.59
C LEU A 108 -1.31 -4.55 -40.73
N MET A 109 -0.03 -4.93 -40.68
CA MET A 109 0.58 -5.85 -41.64
C MET A 109 -0.17 -7.19 -41.70
N ALA A 110 -0.50 -7.76 -40.53
CA ALA A 110 -1.26 -9.00 -40.45
C ALA A 110 -2.66 -8.87 -41.08
N CYS A 111 -3.35 -7.75 -40.83
CA CYS A 111 -4.66 -7.45 -41.41
C CYS A 111 -4.60 -7.30 -42.94
N LEU A 112 -3.59 -6.59 -43.44
CA LEU A 112 -3.36 -6.37 -44.88
C LEU A 112 -3.03 -7.67 -45.62
N ARG A 113 -2.27 -8.58 -45.00
CA ARG A 113 -2.05 -9.93 -45.54
C ARG A 113 -3.32 -10.79 -45.57
N GLY A 114 -4.33 -10.46 -44.76
CA GLY A 114 -5.61 -11.16 -44.70
C GLY A 114 -6.65 -10.67 -45.71
N LEU A 115 -6.39 -9.55 -46.40
CA LEU A 115 -7.32 -8.92 -47.33
C LEU A 115 -7.20 -9.53 -48.74
N ALA A 116 -8.35 -9.78 -49.36
CA ALA A 116 -8.47 -10.27 -50.74
C ALA A 116 -8.31 -9.14 -51.78
N GLY A 117 -7.22 -8.36 -51.68
CA GLY A 117 -6.95 -7.19 -52.50
C GLY A 117 -7.10 -5.86 -51.76
N ILE A 118 -6.47 -4.82 -52.30
CA ILE A 118 -6.42 -3.47 -51.69
C ILE A 118 -7.53 -2.54 -52.19
N GLU A 119 -8.30 -2.98 -53.18
CA GLU A 119 -9.37 -2.22 -53.84
C GLU A 119 -10.43 -1.71 -52.84
N PRO A 120 -10.91 -2.51 -51.86
CA PRO A 120 -11.86 -2.01 -50.86
C PRO A 120 -11.28 -0.88 -50.02
N LEU A 121 -9.99 -0.98 -49.65
CA LEU A 121 -9.29 0.06 -48.89
C LEU A 121 -9.09 1.32 -49.73
N ALA A 122 -8.69 1.17 -51.00
CA ALA A 122 -8.48 2.29 -51.92
C ALA A 122 -9.78 3.02 -52.30
N ALA A 123 -10.93 2.36 -52.22
CA ALA A 123 -12.24 2.94 -52.50
C ALA A 123 -12.87 3.68 -51.31
N ALA A 124 -12.43 3.39 -50.08
CA ALA A 124 -12.99 3.99 -48.88
C ALA A 124 -12.77 5.51 -48.85
N THR A 125 -13.84 6.26 -48.62
CA THR A 125 -13.82 7.73 -48.53
C THR A 125 -14.09 8.26 -47.13
N THR A 126 -14.55 7.40 -46.22
CA THR A 126 -14.83 7.75 -44.82
C THR A 126 -14.05 6.88 -43.84
N ARG A 127 -13.84 7.39 -42.62
CA ARG A 127 -13.25 6.64 -41.51
C ARG A 127 -14.05 5.38 -41.19
N GLU A 128 -15.37 5.46 -41.16
CA GLU A 128 -16.26 4.35 -40.82
C GLU A 128 -16.13 3.19 -41.82
N GLU A 129 -15.96 3.49 -43.11
CA GLU A 129 -15.71 2.47 -44.14
C GLU A 129 -14.39 1.74 -43.90
N LEU A 130 -13.30 2.48 -43.61
CA LEU A 130 -12.00 1.87 -43.29
C LEU A 130 -12.07 0.98 -42.05
N VAL A 131 -12.70 1.48 -40.97
CA VAL A 131 -12.90 0.70 -39.74
C VAL A 131 -13.72 -0.56 -40.03
N ALA A 132 -14.78 -0.46 -40.84
CA ALA A 132 -15.61 -1.61 -41.20
C ALA A 132 -14.86 -2.65 -42.05
N ILE A 133 -13.92 -2.23 -42.90
CA ILE A 133 -13.08 -3.14 -43.69
C ILE A 133 -12.05 -3.82 -42.79
N LEU A 134 -11.28 -3.04 -42.02
CA LEU A 134 -10.20 -3.56 -41.16
C LEU A 134 -10.75 -4.44 -40.04
N SER A 135 -11.84 -4.05 -39.38
CA SER A 135 -12.44 -4.82 -38.28
C SER A 135 -12.85 -6.24 -38.71
N ARG A 136 -13.24 -6.45 -39.97
CA ARG A 136 -13.60 -7.79 -40.50
C ARG A 136 -12.41 -8.73 -40.55
N VAL A 137 -11.22 -8.21 -40.82
CA VAL A 137 -9.98 -9.01 -40.93
C VAL A 137 -9.19 -8.99 -39.62
N GLU A 138 -9.39 -8.00 -38.77
CA GLU A 138 -8.75 -7.91 -37.45
C GLU A 138 -9.07 -9.11 -36.56
N VAL A 139 -10.32 -9.62 -36.59
CA VAL A 139 -10.76 -10.76 -35.79
C VAL A 139 -10.18 -12.05 -36.38
N GLY A 140 -8.91 -12.33 -36.06
CA GLY A 140 -8.19 -13.53 -36.50
C GLY A 140 -6.87 -13.26 -37.22
N ALA A 141 -6.51 -12.00 -37.47
CA ALA A 141 -5.26 -11.66 -38.15
C ALA A 141 -4.00 -12.11 -37.39
N GLY A 142 -4.05 -12.23 -36.06
CA GLY A 142 -2.83 -12.39 -35.25
C GLY A 142 -1.95 -11.14 -35.32
N GLU A 143 -0.66 -11.24 -35.05
CA GLU A 143 0.29 -10.14 -35.29
C GLU A 143 1.40 -10.67 -36.17
N THR A 144 1.93 -9.85 -37.07
CA THR A 144 3.12 -10.20 -37.85
C THR A 144 4.35 -9.72 -37.08
N PRO A 145 5.24 -10.64 -36.65
CA PRO A 145 6.53 -10.26 -36.09
C PRO A 145 7.32 -9.46 -37.13
N LEU A 146 7.89 -8.33 -36.72
CA LEU A 146 8.67 -7.48 -37.61
C LEU A 146 10.03 -8.15 -37.90
N SER A 147 10.48 -8.14 -39.16
CA SER A 147 11.84 -8.55 -39.46
C SER A 147 12.85 -7.61 -38.79
N THR A 148 14.11 -8.05 -38.63
CA THR A 148 15.16 -7.19 -38.05
C THR A 148 15.31 -5.87 -38.82
N VAL A 149 15.21 -5.92 -40.15
CA VAL A 149 15.35 -4.73 -41.01
C VAL A 149 14.17 -3.78 -40.79
N ASP A 150 12.95 -4.30 -40.80
CA ASP A 150 11.73 -3.48 -40.63
C ASP A 150 11.66 -2.87 -39.24
N LEU A 151 12.02 -3.65 -38.22
CA LEU A 151 12.03 -3.22 -36.82
C LEU A 151 13.01 -2.06 -36.59
N LEU A 152 14.24 -2.20 -37.09
CA LEU A 152 15.27 -1.16 -36.97
C LEU A 152 14.88 0.09 -37.76
N ALA A 153 14.31 -0.07 -38.96
CA ALA A 153 13.80 1.04 -39.75
C ALA A 153 12.69 1.78 -38.99
N LEU A 154 11.66 1.08 -38.51
CA LEU A 154 10.55 1.68 -37.77
C LEU A 154 11.00 2.34 -36.45
N LEU A 155 12.05 1.86 -35.79
CA LEU A 155 12.62 2.51 -34.60
C LEU A 155 13.62 3.64 -34.92
N GLY A 156 13.92 3.89 -36.20
CA GLY A 156 14.95 4.84 -36.63
C GLY A 156 16.31 4.51 -36.02
N THR A 157 16.66 3.22 -35.95
CA THR A 157 17.89 2.72 -35.32
C THR A 157 18.77 2.07 -36.37
N ALA A 158 20.06 2.43 -36.42
CA ALA A 158 21.00 1.79 -37.33
C ALA A 158 21.45 0.42 -36.81
N ALA A 159 21.97 -0.45 -37.68
CA ALA A 159 22.53 -1.74 -37.27
C ALA A 159 23.69 -1.60 -36.26
N GLY A 160 24.41 -0.48 -36.29
CA GLY A 160 25.44 -0.10 -35.31
C GLY A 160 24.89 0.55 -34.03
N GLY A 161 23.58 0.52 -33.80
CA GLY A 161 22.93 1.14 -32.65
C GLY A 161 22.62 2.62 -32.81
N LEU A 162 22.15 3.24 -31.73
CA LEU A 162 21.85 4.68 -31.68
C LEU A 162 23.13 5.50 -31.50
N SER A 163 23.11 6.75 -31.96
CA SER A 163 24.17 7.70 -31.58
C SER A 163 23.98 8.17 -30.14
N ALA A 164 25.06 8.54 -29.45
CA ALA A 164 24.97 9.07 -28.08
C ALA A 164 24.05 10.30 -27.99
N ALA A 165 24.05 11.16 -29.01
CA ALA A 165 23.20 12.35 -29.09
C ALA A 165 21.71 11.98 -29.21
N GLU A 166 21.38 10.99 -30.03
CA GLU A 166 20.00 10.53 -30.20
C GLU A 166 19.52 9.77 -28.95
N ALA A 167 20.38 8.95 -28.34
CA ALA A 167 20.06 8.29 -27.08
C ALA A 167 19.75 9.30 -25.96
N ALA A 168 20.55 10.37 -25.84
CA ALA A 168 20.30 11.45 -24.89
C ALA A 168 18.98 12.19 -25.17
N ARG A 169 18.65 12.45 -26.44
CA ARG A 169 17.37 13.06 -26.84
C ARG A 169 16.18 12.18 -26.46
N ARG A 170 16.24 10.89 -26.80
CA ARG A 170 15.20 9.93 -26.41
C ARG A 170 15.09 9.78 -24.90
N ARG A 171 16.20 9.90 -24.16
CA ARG A 171 16.22 9.83 -22.70
C ARG A 171 15.48 10.99 -22.05
N ALA A 172 15.59 12.19 -22.63
CA ALA A 172 14.84 13.36 -22.23
C ALA A 172 13.33 13.21 -22.50
N ALA A 173 12.96 12.68 -23.66
CA ALA A 173 11.56 12.50 -24.05
C ALA A 173 10.85 11.32 -23.34
N CYS A 174 11.54 10.20 -23.14
CA CYS A 174 10.97 8.95 -22.60
C CYS A 174 11.05 8.82 -21.08
N GLY A 175 11.90 9.61 -20.42
CA GLY A 175 12.17 9.43 -18.99
C GLY A 175 13.11 8.25 -18.72
N SER A 176 13.21 7.84 -17.45
CA SER A 176 14.14 6.79 -17.01
C SER A 176 13.54 5.41 -17.18
N ASN A 177 14.36 4.42 -17.52
CA ASN A 177 13.97 3.02 -17.50
C ASN A 177 13.92 2.50 -16.04
N ARG A 178 12.94 2.97 -15.28
CA ARG A 178 12.65 2.54 -13.91
C ARG A 178 11.15 2.41 -13.72
N LEU A 179 10.75 1.50 -12.84
CA LEU A 179 9.37 1.41 -12.38
C LEU A 179 9.11 2.58 -11.43
N GLU A 180 8.37 3.57 -11.92
CA GLU A 180 7.96 4.70 -11.11
C GLU A 180 6.90 4.27 -10.10
N ARG A 181 7.03 4.77 -8.87
CA ARG A 181 5.98 4.64 -7.86
C ARG A 181 4.99 5.77 -8.05
N ILE A 182 3.72 5.45 -8.20
CA ILE A 182 2.65 6.44 -8.17
C ILE A 182 2.75 7.17 -6.81
N ALA A 183 2.79 8.50 -6.86
CA ALA A 183 3.16 9.35 -5.74
C ALA A 183 2.37 9.02 -4.47
N ARG A 184 3.09 8.70 -3.37
CA ARG A 184 2.51 8.60 -2.03
C ARG A 184 2.01 9.97 -1.57
N ARG A 185 1.03 9.99 -0.66
CA ARG A 185 0.61 11.21 0.03
C ARG A 185 1.83 11.90 0.69
N SER A 186 1.86 13.23 0.63
CA SER A 186 2.97 14.01 1.21
C SER A 186 3.12 13.73 2.71
N LEU A 187 4.35 13.82 3.22
CA LEU A 187 4.63 13.60 4.65
C LEU A 187 3.79 14.54 5.53
N ALA A 188 3.58 15.78 5.09
CA ALA A 188 2.74 16.75 5.80
C ALA A 188 1.26 16.36 5.81
N ALA A 189 0.72 15.84 4.69
CA ALA A 189 -0.66 15.37 4.66
C ALA A 189 -0.86 14.17 5.59
N ARG A 190 0.08 13.22 5.60
CA ARG A 190 0.04 12.06 6.51
C ARG A 190 0.15 12.46 7.98
N LEU A 191 1.00 13.44 8.30
CA LEU A 191 1.08 13.99 9.66
C LEU A 191 -0.23 14.67 10.07
N LEU A 192 -0.84 15.44 9.16
CA LEU A 192 -2.12 16.11 9.44
C LEU A 192 -3.26 15.11 9.68
N ASP A 193 -3.28 14.00 8.93
CA ASP A 193 -4.27 12.93 9.09
C ASP A 193 -4.30 12.40 10.54
N GLN A 194 -3.15 12.34 11.23
CA GLN A 194 -3.07 11.91 12.64
C GLN A 194 -3.81 12.84 13.60
N PHE A 195 -3.81 14.15 13.32
CA PHE A 195 -4.49 15.16 14.15
C PHE A 195 -5.97 15.32 13.83
N THR A 196 -6.40 14.85 12.66
CA THR A 196 -7.81 14.87 12.23
C THR A 196 -8.54 13.55 12.47
N SER A 197 -7.89 12.59 13.12
CA SER A 197 -8.54 11.36 13.54
C SER A 197 -9.74 11.67 14.46
N PHE A 198 -10.78 10.84 14.41
CA PHE A 198 -12.01 11.11 15.13
C PHE A 198 -11.81 11.27 16.65
N PHE A 199 -10.91 10.48 17.25
CA PHE A 199 -10.56 10.61 18.67
C PHE A 199 -9.77 11.90 18.94
N ALA A 200 -8.83 12.27 18.07
CA ALA A 200 -8.14 13.55 18.18
C ALA A 200 -9.13 14.73 18.11
N LEU A 201 -10.13 14.69 17.21
CA LEU A 201 -11.19 15.70 17.14
C LEU A 201 -12.03 15.76 18.43
N LEU A 202 -12.39 14.62 19.00
CA LEU A 202 -13.10 14.57 20.29
C LEU A 202 -12.28 15.22 21.40
N LEU A 203 -10.98 14.92 21.47
CA LEU A 203 -10.07 15.53 22.43
C LEU A 203 -9.82 17.02 22.16
N TRP A 204 -9.75 17.46 20.90
CA TRP A 204 -9.67 18.89 20.55
C TRP A 204 -10.88 19.64 21.07
N VAL A 205 -12.08 19.07 20.88
CA VAL A 205 -13.33 19.63 21.41
C VAL A 205 -13.34 19.59 22.94
N GLY A 206 -12.93 18.48 23.55
CA GLY A 206 -12.83 18.33 25.01
C GLY A 206 -11.86 19.33 25.65
N GLY A 207 -10.68 19.52 25.06
CA GLY A 207 -9.70 20.51 25.49
C GLY A 207 -10.22 21.94 25.34
N ALA A 208 -10.93 22.25 24.24
CA ALA A 208 -11.61 23.54 24.08
C ALA A 208 -12.67 23.78 25.17
N PHE A 209 -13.46 22.76 25.53
CA PHE A 209 -14.41 22.85 26.64
C PHE A 209 -13.73 23.03 28.00
N ALA A 210 -12.55 22.46 28.24
CA ALA A 210 -11.80 22.68 29.48
C ALA A 210 -11.42 24.16 29.67
N PHE A 211 -11.07 24.87 28.59
CA PHE A 211 -10.87 26.32 28.64
C PHE A 211 -12.16 27.07 28.98
N LEU A 212 -13.29 26.66 28.40
CA LEU A 212 -14.60 27.24 28.71
C LEU A 212 -15.06 26.96 30.15
N ALA A 213 -14.63 25.84 30.73
CA ALA A 213 -14.91 25.46 32.12
C ALA A 213 -13.98 26.15 33.15
N GLY A 214 -13.02 26.98 32.71
CA GLY A 214 -12.09 27.68 33.60
C GLY A 214 -10.95 26.83 34.12
N LEU A 215 -10.62 25.71 33.44
CA LEU A 215 -9.55 24.78 33.80
C LEU A 215 -8.46 24.77 32.70
N PRO A 216 -7.70 25.87 32.53
CA PRO A 216 -6.74 26.01 31.43
C PRO A 216 -5.58 25.01 31.50
N GLU A 217 -5.19 24.56 32.70
CA GLU A 217 -4.16 23.54 32.89
C GLU A 217 -4.56 22.21 32.22
N LEU A 218 -5.84 21.84 32.33
CA LEU A 218 -6.38 20.64 31.71
C LEU A 218 -6.48 20.79 30.19
N GLY A 219 -6.89 21.95 29.68
CA GLY A 219 -6.96 22.23 28.25
C GLY A 219 -5.60 22.07 27.56
N TRP A 220 -4.54 22.65 28.15
CA TRP A 220 -3.18 22.50 27.65
C TRP A 220 -2.67 21.06 27.75
N ALA A 221 -3.02 20.33 28.81
CA ALA A 221 -2.64 18.93 28.95
C ALA A 221 -3.26 18.06 27.85
N ILE A 222 -4.56 18.23 27.56
CA ILE A 222 -5.27 17.49 26.52
C ILE A 222 -4.68 17.79 25.13
N PHE A 223 -4.43 19.06 24.80
CA PHE A 223 -3.80 19.41 23.52
C PHE A 223 -2.38 18.86 23.41
N GLY A 224 -1.61 18.89 24.49
CA GLY A 224 -0.29 18.28 24.56
C GLY A 224 -0.33 16.78 24.24
N VAL A 225 -1.31 16.05 24.79
CA VAL A 225 -1.50 14.61 24.52
C VAL A 225 -1.82 14.35 23.05
N ILE A 226 -2.71 15.15 22.45
CA ILE A 226 -3.03 15.02 21.02
C ILE A 226 -1.77 15.22 20.17
N VAL A 227 -0.97 16.25 20.49
CA VAL A 227 0.28 16.54 19.79
C VAL A 227 1.28 15.39 19.92
N ILE A 228 1.53 14.93 21.16
CA ILE A 228 2.48 13.85 21.44
C ILE A 228 2.05 12.57 20.73
N ASN A 229 0.78 12.16 20.87
CA ASN A 229 0.27 10.94 20.26
C ASN A 229 0.31 11.01 18.72
N GLY A 230 -0.09 12.13 18.13
CA GLY A 230 -0.06 12.32 16.67
C GLY A 230 1.36 12.30 16.10
N VAL A 231 2.31 13.02 16.72
CA VAL A 231 3.72 13.01 16.32
C VAL A 231 4.32 11.60 16.48
N PHE A 232 4.08 10.97 17.61
CA PHE A 232 4.61 9.64 17.89
C PHE A 232 4.07 8.59 16.91
N SER A 233 2.76 8.59 16.65
CA SER A 233 2.11 7.71 15.67
C SER A 233 2.68 7.91 14.26
N PHE A 234 2.89 9.16 13.84
CA PHE A 234 3.55 9.46 12.57
C PHE A 234 4.99 8.91 12.51
N PHE A 235 5.78 9.08 13.58
CA PHE A 235 7.14 8.55 13.64
C PHE A 235 7.19 7.02 13.56
N GLN A 236 6.23 6.32 14.18
CA GLN A 236 6.12 4.87 14.11
C GLN A 236 5.88 4.39 12.68
N GLU A 237 4.90 5.01 12.01
CA GLU A 237 4.54 4.68 10.63
C GLU A 237 5.69 4.98 9.67
N TYR A 238 6.33 6.14 9.82
CA TYR A 238 7.47 6.55 9.00
C TYR A 238 8.68 5.61 9.12
N ARG A 239 8.99 5.13 10.33
CA ARG A 239 10.13 4.24 10.55
C ARG A 239 9.90 2.86 9.93
N ALA A 240 8.67 2.34 10.03
CA ALA A 240 8.31 1.05 9.44
C ALA A 240 8.46 1.08 7.90
N GLU A 241 8.06 2.18 7.25
CA GLU A 241 8.18 2.32 5.80
C GLU A 241 9.64 2.46 5.31
N ARG A 242 10.47 3.25 5.99
CA ARG A 242 11.85 3.52 5.54
C ARG A 242 12.76 2.31 5.54
N ALA A 243 12.52 1.36 6.44
CA ALA A 243 13.29 0.12 6.47
C ALA A 243 13.11 -0.70 5.17
N VAL A 244 11.91 -0.64 4.58
CA VAL A 244 11.58 -1.36 3.34
C VAL A 244 12.16 -0.65 2.12
N GLU A 245 12.21 0.69 2.13
CA GLU A 245 12.69 1.50 1.01
C GLU A 245 14.22 1.42 0.83
N ALA A 246 14.98 1.44 1.92
CA ALA A 246 16.45 1.38 1.88
C ALA A 246 17.00 0.08 1.25
N LEU A 247 16.24 -1.01 1.26
CA LEU A 247 16.63 -2.28 0.64
C LEU A 247 16.51 -2.24 -0.91
N GLN A 248 15.72 -1.32 -1.46
CA GLN A 248 15.39 -1.28 -2.89
C GLN A 248 16.36 -0.43 -3.73
N GLU A 249 17.16 0.43 -3.09
CA GLU A 249 18.09 1.35 -3.77
C GLU A 249 19.50 0.77 -4.02
N LEU A 250 19.80 -0.41 -3.49
CA LEU A 250 21.20 -0.86 -3.29
C LEU A 250 21.93 -1.48 -4.49
N LEU A 251 21.36 -1.58 -5.70
CA LEU A 251 22.06 -2.20 -6.84
C LEU A 251 21.77 -1.50 -8.18
N PRO A 252 22.57 -0.48 -8.58
CA PRO A 252 22.56 -0.03 -9.97
C PRO A 252 23.09 -1.14 -10.87
N ARG A 253 22.25 -1.56 -11.82
CA ARG A 253 22.59 -2.59 -12.82
C ARG A 253 23.12 -1.91 -14.08
N GLU A 254 24.33 -2.28 -14.47
CA GLU A 254 24.96 -1.88 -15.74
C GLU A 254 24.59 -2.88 -16.84
N VAL A 255 24.41 -2.40 -18.07
CA VAL A 255 24.05 -3.22 -19.24
C VAL A 255 24.94 -2.87 -20.43
N ALA A 256 25.28 -3.86 -21.25
CA ALA A 256 26.04 -3.67 -22.46
C ALA A 256 25.13 -3.22 -23.61
N VAL A 257 25.40 -2.05 -24.17
CA VAL A 257 24.66 -1.46 -25.29
C VAL A 257 25.59 -1.18 -26.47
N LEU A 258 25.06 -1.28 -27.69
CA LEU A 258 25.74 -0.84 -28.89
C LEU A 258 25.28 0.59 -29.21
N ARG A 259 26.19 1.56 -29.12
CA ARG A 259 25.96 2.97 -29.48
C ARG A 259 27.15 3.50 -30.27
N ASP A 260 26.89 4.31 -31.29
CA ASP A 260 27.92 4.82 -32.22
C ASP A 260 28.81 3.69 -32.83
N GLY A 261 28.25 2.48 -33.01
CA GLY A 261 28.97 1.31 -33.50
C GLY A 261 29.90 0.63 -32.49
N ALA A 262 29.98 1.12 -31.24
CA ALA A 262 30.83 0.58 -30.18
C ALA A 262 30.01 0.02 -29.02
N GLU A 263 30.54 -1.04 -28.38
CA GLU A 263 29.93 -1.62 -27.19
C GLU A 263 30.32 -0.79 -25.95
N LEU A 264 29.31 -0.28 -25.25
CA LEU A 264 29.45 0.56 -24.07
C LEU A 264 28.65 -0.05 -22.91
N ARG A 265 29.13 0.12 -21.68
CA ARG A 265 28.32 -0.18 -20.49
C ARG A 265 27.64 1.09 -20.02
N VAL A 266 26.32 1.02 -19.86
CA VAL A 266 25.50 2.12 -19.37
C VAL A 266 24.60 1.62 -18.24
N PRO A 267 24.18 2.50 -17.33
CA PRO A 267 23.16 2.15 -16.35
C PRO A 267 21.87 1.70 -17.05
N ALA A 268 21.26 0.60 -16.59
CA ALA A 268 20.00 0.11 -17.13
C ALA A 268 18.88 1.17 -17.12
N ALA A 269 18.97 2.12 -16.19
CA ALA A 269 18.08 3.26 -16.04
C ALA A 269 18.13 4.27 -17.20
N ASP A 270 19.20 4.22 -18.01
CA ASP A 270 19.46 5.13 -19.14
C ASP A 270 19.23 4.48 -20.51
N LEU A 271 18.66 3.28 -20.51
CA LEU A 271 18.14 2.66 -21.72
C LEU A 271 16.94 3.44 -22.27
N VAL A 272 16.87 3.51 -23.59
CA VAL A 272 15.78 4.14 -24.34
C VAL A 272 15.28 3.22 -25.45
N PRO A 273 14.02 3.37 -25.92
CA PRO A 273 13.56 2.66 -27.12
C PRO A 273 14.50 2.89 -28.31
N GLY A 274 14.90 1.81 -28.98
CA GLY A 274 15.90 1.80 -30.05
C GLY A 274 17.32 1.43 -29.61
N ASP A 275 17.65 1.41 -28.33
CA ASP A 275 18.97 0.89 -27.91
C ASP A 275 19.09 -0.59 -28.31
N ILE A 276 20.26 -0.97 -28.84
CA ILE A 276 20.60 -2.38 -29.06
C ILE A 276 21.38 -2.86 -27.84
N VAL A 277 20.85 -3.87 -27.17
CA VAL A 277 21.39 -4.42 -25.92
C VAL A 277 21.91 -5.82 -26.19
N ARG A 278 23.07 -6.14 -25.62
CA ARG A 278 23.64 -7.48 -25.62
C ARG A 278 23.30 -8.18 -24.31
N LEU A 279 22.88 -9.44 -24.41
CA LEU A 279 22.56 -10.33 -23.30
C LEU A 279 23.51 -11.52 -23.31
N GLU A 280 24.09 -11.80 -22.16
CA GLU A 280 24.84 -13.01 -21.88
C GLU A 280 24.15 -13.87 -20.81
N GLU A 281 24.65 -15.08 -20.62
CA GLU A 281 24.16 -15.98 -19.60
C GLU A 281 24.30 -15.37 -18.20
N GLY A 282 23.22 -15.40 -17.41
CA GLY A 282 23.14 -14.80 -16.08
C GLY A 282 22.64 -13.36 -16.06
N ASP A 283 22.58 -12.68 -17.20
CA ASP A 283 22.07 -11.32 -17.29
C ASP A 283 20.55 -11.27 -17.09
N GLN A 284 20.07 -10.18 -16.50
CA GLN A 284 18.63 -9.86 -16.53
C GLN A 284 18.30 -9.01 -17.75
N VAL A 285 17.14 -9.27 -18.33
CA VAL A 285 16.58 -8.44 -19.41
C VAL A 285 16.16 -7.09 -18.81
N PRO A 286 16.80 -5.98 -19.20
CA PRO A 286 16.64 -4.69 -18.53
C PRO A 286 15.42 -3.89 -19.01
N ALA A 287 14.89 -4.20 -20.18
CA ALA A 287 13.78 -3.51 -20.84
C ALA A 287 13.08 -4.47 -21.80
N ASP A 288 11.83 -4.17 -22.17
CA ASP A 288 11.13 -4.98 -23.16
C ASP A 288 11.73 -4.74 -24.54
N GLY A 289 11.90 -5.80 -25.32
CA GLY A 289 12.52 -5.69 -26.62
C GLY A 289 12.31 -6.91 -27.50
N GLN A 290 12.87 -6.83 -28.70
CA GLN A 290 12.78 -7.89 -29.70
C GLN A 290 14.17 -8.30 -30.18
N LEU A 291 14.39 -9.62 -30.25
CA LEU A 291 15.65 -10.23 -30.63
C LEU A 291 16.00 -9.96 -32.08
N LEU A 292 17.24 -9.54 -32.26
CA LEU A 292 17.90 -9.39 -33.56
C LEU A 292 18.69 -10.66 -33.88
N GLN A 293 19.42 -11.19 -32.89
CA GLN A 293 20.22 -12.40 -33.00
C GLN A 293 20.19 -13.20 -31.70
N ALA A 294 20.23 -14.52 -31.80
CA ALA A 294 20.30 -15.41 -30.65
C ALA A 294 21.15 -16.64 -30.97
N THR A 295 21.96 -17.08 -30.00
CA THR A 295 22.72 -18.32 -30.05
C THR A 295 22.40 -19.14 -28.80
N GLY A 296 21.54 -20.15 -28.97
CA GLY A 296 21.15 -21.05 -27.87
C GLY A 296 20.38 -20.37 -26.72
N LEU A 297 19.85 -19.16 -26.94
CA LEU A 297 19.30 -18.32 -25.89
C LEU A 297 18.06 -18.95 -25.24
N ARG A 298 18.09 -19.06 -23.91
CA ARG A 298 16.98 -19.48 -23.07
C ARG A 298 16.72 -18.45 -21.97
N VAL A 299 15.46 -18.11 -21.78
CA VAL A 299 15.04 -17.07 -20.83
C VAL A 299 14.03 -17.61 -19.84
N ASP A 300 14.27 -17.37 -18.56
CA ASP A 300 13.32 -17.61 -17.47
C ASP A 300 12.31 -16.45 -17.42
N GLN A 301 11.06 -16.76 -17.73
CA GLN A 301 9.95 -15.81 -17.74
C GLN A 301 9.04 -15.90 -16.49
N SER A 302 9.47 -16.60 -15.43
CA SER A 302 8.69 -16.82 -14.20
C SER A 302 8.21 -15.52 -13.55
N ALA A 303 8.97 -14.42 -13.67
CA ALA A 303 8.58 -13.11 -13.18
C ALA A 303 7.29 -12.56 -13.83
N LEU A 304 6.97 -12.98 -15.05
CA LEU A 304 5.81 -12.52 -15.82
C LEU A 304 4.71 -13.59 -15.89
N THR A 305 5.09 -14.86 -16.12
CA THR A 305 4.14 -15.95 -16.35
C THR A 305 3.87 -16.80 -15.11
N GLY A 306 4.76 -16.78 -14.12
CA GLY A 306 4.75 -17.68 -12.97
C GLY A 306 5.33 -19.09 -13.25
N GLU A 307 5.65 -19.40 -14.50
CA GLU A 307 6.20 -20.70 -14.90
C GLU A 307 7.74 -20.67 -14.89
N SER A 308 8.38 -21.62 -14.21
CA SER A 308 9.85 -21.66 -14.05
C SER A 308 10.60 -22.34 -15.19
N HIS A 309 9.91 -22.88 -16.20
CA HIS A 309 10.57 -23.58 -17.30
C HIS A 309 11.20 -22.55 -18.27
N PRO A 310 12.51 -22.61 -18.54
CA PRO A 310 13.16 -21.69 -19.47
C PRO A 310 12.61 -21.84 -20.90
N VAL A 311 12.25 -20.73 -21.51
CA VAL A 311 11.70 -20.68 -22.87
C VAL A 311 12.82 -20.40 -23.87
N PHE A 312 12.84 -21.15 -24.97
CA PHE A 312 13.80 -20.94 -26.05
C PHE A 312 13.43 -19.71 -26.88
N LYS A 313 14.44 -18.93 -27.28
CA LYS A 313 14.23 -17.64 -27.94
C LYS A 313 14.94 -17.59 -29.29
N LEU A 314 14.25 -17.03 -30.30
CA LEU A 314 14.68 -16.97 -31.69
C LEU A 314 14.27 -15.65 -32.33
N PRO A 315 15.10 -15.05 -33.20
CA PRO A 315 14.70 -13.86 -33.97
C PRO A 315 13.52 -14.14 -34.90
N ALA A 316 12.71 -13.11 -35.15
CA ALA A 316 11.60 -13.18 -36.08
C ALA A 316 12.08 -13.30 -37.55
N LEU A 317 11.46 -14.22 -38.30
CA LEU A 317 11.72 -14.40 -39.74
C LEU A 317 10.82 -13.52 -40.65
N GLY A 318 9.81 -12.83 -40.11
CA GLY A 318 8.97 -11.87 -40.84
C GLY A 318 7.79 -12.46 -41.65
N ASP A 319 7.73 -13.78 -41.80
CA ASP A 319 6.73 -14.46 -42.64
C ASP A 319 5.68 -15.29 -41.88
N GLU A 320 5.84 -15.47 -40.57
CA GLU A 320 4.94 -16.30 -39.77
C GLU A 320 3.75 -15.48 -39.25
N ARG A 321 2.52 -15.98 -39.46
CA ARG A 321 1.34 -15.48 -38.74
C ARG A 321 1.34 -16.10 -37.36
N GLU A 322 1.67 -15.32 -36.34
CA GLU A 322 1.58 -15.80 -34.96
C GLU A 322 0.25 -15.40 -34.33
N ASN A 323 -0.56 -16.41 -34.05
CA ASN A 323 -1.74 -16.30 -33.20
C ASN A 323 -1.42 -16.87 -31.80
N VAL A 324 -0.23 -16.52 -31.31
CA VAL A 324 0.33 -16.99 -30.04
C VAL A 324 0.27 -15.84 -29.02
N PRO A 325 -0.03 -16.11 -27.74
CA PRO A 325 0.00 -15.10 -26.68
C PRO A 325 1.34 -14.36 -26.64
N LEU A 326 1.31 -13.07 -26.29
CA LEU A 326 2.50 -12.21 -26.33
C LEU A 326 3.69 -12.81 -25.55
N ALA A 327 3.45 -13.37 -24.36
CA ALA A 327 4.48 -13.94 -23.50
C ALA A 327 5.14 -15.22 -24.07
N GLU A 328 4.45 -15.93 -24.95
CA GLU A 328 4.93 -17.16 -25.58
C GLU A 328 5.76 -16.90 -26.84
N ARG A 329 5.74 -15.66 -27.35
CA ARG A 329 6.50 -15.29 -28.54
C ARG A 329 8.00 -15.45 -28.37
N HIS A 330 8.64 -16.08 -29.34
CA HIS A 330 10.06 -16.44 -29.26
C HIS A 330 11.00 -15.27 -29.53
N GLU A 331 10.55 -14.27 -30.28
CA GLU A 331 11.33 -13.08 -30.64
C GLU A 331 11.32 -12.02 -29.54
N LEU A 332 10.38 -12.07 -28.60
CA LEU A 332 10.21 -11.04 -27.57
C LEU A 332 10.96 -11.37 -26.29
N LEU A 333 11.52 -10.33 -25.68
CA LEU A 333 12.14 -10.34 -24.37
C LEU A 333 11.43 -9.33 -23.47
N PHE A 334 11.25 -9.69 -22.20
CA PHE A 334 10.46 -8.90 -21.24
C PHE A 334 11.32 -8.46 -20.06
N ALA A 335 11.17 -7.22 -19.63
CA ALA A 335 11.90 -6.65 -18.51
C ALA A 335 11.66 -7.46 -17.22
N GLY A 336 12.75 -7.73 -16.48
CA GLY A 336 12.72 -8.51 -15.24
C GLY A 336 12.79 -10.03 -15.42
N THR A 337 12.81 -10.51 -16.68
CA THR A 337 13.16 -11.91 -17.00
C THR A 337 14.68 -12.11 -17.03
N GLY A 338 15.16 -13.35 -16.98
CA GLY A 338 16.59 -13.66 -16.89
C GLY A 338 17.09 -14.61 -17.98
N ALA A 339 18.25 -14.31 -18.56
CA ALA A 339 18.93 -15.22 -19.48
C ALA A 339 19.57 -16.37 -18.69
N VAL A 340 19.07 -17.58 -18.90
CA VAL A 340 19.52 -18.80 -18.18
C VAL A 340 20.64 -19.49 -18.94
N ALA A 341 20.67 -19.39 -20.27
CA ALA A 341 21.70 -19.98 -21.10
C ALA A 341 21.79 -19.26 -22.46
N GLY A 342 22.98 -19.29 -23.05
CA GLY A 342 23.23 -18.74 -24.38
C GLY A 342 23.39 -17.23 -24.39
N SER A 343 23.42 -16.65 -25.59
CA SER A 343 23.63 -15.21 -25.79
C SER A 343 22.73 -14.66 -26.88
N GLY A 344 22.45 -13.36 -26.85
CA GLY A 344 21.68 -12.70 -27.89
C GLY A 344 21.84 -11.20 -27.90
N THR A 345 21.41 -10.58 -28.99
CA THR A 345 21.28 -9.13 -29.11
C THR A 345 19.84 -8.79 -29.43
N PHE A 346 19.32 -7.75 -28.80
CA PHE A 346 17.94 -7.33 -28.96
C PHE A 346 17.84 -5.82 -29.01
N VAL A 347 16.80 -5.30 -29.65
CA VAL A 347 16.51 -3.87 -29.65
C VAL A 347 15.39 -3.56 -28.66
N VAL A 348 15.60 -2.53 -27.85
CA VAL A 348 14.64 -2.06 -26.84
C VAL A 348 13.42 -1.48 -27.55
N ARG A 349 12.24 -1.98 -27.19
CA ARG A 349 10.94 -1.51 -27.69
C ARG A 349 10.23 -0.62 -26.67
N ALA A 350 10.33 -0.94 -25.38
CA ALA A 350 9.69 -0.16 -24.33
C ALA A 350 10.52 -0.16 -23.04
N THR A 351 10.45 0.94 -22.30
CA THR A 351 11.20 1.16 -21.06
C THR A 351 10.27 1.60 -19.92
N GLY A 352 10.70 1.38 -18.68
CA GLY A 352 10.03 1.84 -17.46
C GLY A 352 8.58 1.39 -17.38
N MET A 353 7.66 2.32 -17.08
CA MET A 353 6.22 2.07 -16.92
C MET A 353 5.49 1.60 -18.19
N ARG A 354 6.17 1.57 -19.35
CA ARG A 354 5.60 1.16 -20.65
C ARG A 354 5.94 -0.28 -21.03
N THR A 355 6.84 -0.91 -20.28
CA THR A 355 7.06 -2.37 -20.34
C THR A 355 5.82 -3.13 -19.87
N GLU A 356 5.74 -4.43 -20.17
CA GLU A 356 4.67 -5.31 -19.70
C GLU A 356 4.65 -5.37 -18.16
N ILE A 357 5.82 -5.50 -17.52
CA ILE A 357 5.94 -5.46 -16.05
C ILE A 357 5.57 -4.08 -15.49
N GLY A 358 5.87 -3.00 -16.21
CA GLY A 358 5.43 -1.64 -15.88
C GLY A 358 3.92 -1.46 -15.99
N GLY A 359 3.28 -2.12 -16.96
CA GLY A 359 1.84 -2.21 -17.10
C GLY A 359 1.17 -2.91 -15.92
N ILE A 360 1.74 -4.03 -15.48
CA ILE A 360 1.31 -4.74 -14.27
C ILE A 360 1.49 -3.84 -13.05
N ALA A 361 2.66 -3.23 -12.88
CA ALA A 361 2.96 -2.35 -11.76
C ALA A 361 1.97 -1.18 -11.67
N ARG A 362 1.64 -0.53 -12.80
CA ARG A 362 0.62 0.54 -12.85
C ARG A 362 -0.74 0.05 -12.40
N LEU A 363 -1.19 -1.11 -12.90
CA LEU A 363 -2.49 -1.67 -12.53
C LEU A 363 -2.53 -2.00 -11.04
N THR A 364 -1.49 -2.65 -10.50
CA THR A 364 -1.40 -2.98 -9.08
C THR A 364 -1.37 -1.74 -8.19
N GLN A 365 -0.62 -0.70 -8.57
CA GLN A 365 -0.52 0.55 -7.80
C GLN A 365 -1.75 1.46 -7.94
N SER A 366 -2.55 1.29 -8.99
CA SER A 366 -3.77 2.07 -9.21
C SER A 366 -4.99 1.58 -8.42
N VAL A 367 -4.91 0.39 -7.81
CA VAL A 367 -5.98 -0.13 -6.96
C VAL A 367 -5.99 0.68 -5.66
N PRO A 368 -7.06 1.43 -5.35
CA PRO A 368 -7.13 2.16 -4.10
C PRO A 368 -7.04 1.18 -2.92
N GLU A 369 -6.18 1.50 -1.94
CA GLU A 369 -6.10 0.71 -0.72
C GLU A 369 -7.41 0.78 0.04
N GLU A 370 -8.10 -0.35 0.15
CA GLU A 370 -9.28 -0.45 1.00
C GLU A 370 -8.86 -0.57 2.48
N PRO A 371 -9.58 0.09 3.41
CA PRO A 371 -9.28 -0.02 4.83
C PRO A 371 -9.40 -1.48 5.26
N SER A 372 -8.40 -1.95 6.01
CA SER A 372 -8.32 -3.33 6.47
C SER A 372 -9.53 -3.72 7.33
N PRO A 373 -9.88 -5.01 7.41
CA PRO A 373 -10.95 -5.48 8.29
C PRO A 373 -10.77 -5.04 9.76
N LEU A 374 -9.53 -5.00 10.25
CA LEU A 374 -9.20 -4.50 11.59
C LEU A 374 -9.49 -3.01 11.73
N GLN A 375 -9.07 -2.17 10.78
CA GLN A 375 -9.34 -0.73 10.81
C GLN A 375 -10.84 -0.44 10.78
N ARG A 376 -11.63 -1.15 9.97
CA ARG A 376 -13.09 -1.01 9.94
C ARG A 376 -13.73 -1.35 11.29
N GLU A 377 -13.24 -2.41 11.94
CA GLU A 377 -13.76 -2.81 13.26
C GLU A 377 -13.31 -1.85 14.36
N MET A 378 -12.07 -1.36 14.33
CA MET A 378 -11.58 -0.33 15.23
C MET A 378 -12.44 0.94 15.11
N VAL A 379 -12.71 1.42 13.89
CA VAL A 379 -13.60 2.58 13.69
C VAL A 379 -14.99 2.34 14.29
N ARG A 380 -15.52 1.12 14.21
CA ARG A 380 -16.80 0.77 14.82
C ARG A 380 -16.72 0.75 16.36
N VAL A 381 -15.69 0.15 16.94
CA VAL A 381 -15.47 0.14 18.39
C VAL A 381 -15.26 1.57 18.89
N THR A 382 -14.44 2.36 18.22
CA THR A 382 -14.25 3.79 18.51
C THR A 382 -15.58 4.53 18.48
N ARG A 383 -16.44 4.30 17.48
CA ARG A 383 -17.78 4.90 17.43
C ARG A 383 -18.69 4.46 18.58
N LEU A 384 -18.67 3.18 18.95
CA LEU A 384 -19.46 2.65 20.07
C LEU A 384 -18.99 3.26 21.40
N VAL A 385 -17.69 3.23 21.66
CA VAL A 385 -17.07 3.83 22.85
C VAL A 385 -17.38 5.32 22.90
N THR A 386 -17.29 6.02 21.77
CA THR A 386 -17.60 7.45 21.70
C THR A 386 -19.09 7.72 21.92
N LEU A 387 -20.00 6.90 21.38
CA LEU A 387 -21.43 7.06 21.61
C LEU A 387 -21.76 6.86 23.09
N LEU A 388 -21.18 5.84 23.72
CA LEU A 388 -21.31 5.62 25.15
C LEU A 388 -20.71 6.80 25.93
N ALA A 389 -19.55 7.31 25.50
CA ALA A 389 -18.88 8.42 26.16
C ALA A 389 -19.66 9.72 26.11
N VAL A 390 -20.11 10.12 24.92
CA VAL A 390 -20.96 11.29 24.72
C VAL A 390 -22.32 11.09 25.42
N GLY A 391 -22.88 9.89 25.37
CA GLY A 391 -24.13 9.55 26.05
C GLY A 391 -24.04 9.66 27.57
N PHE A 392 -22.98 9.11 28.18
CA PHE A 392 -22.71 9.27 29.60
C PHE A 392 -22.42 10.73 29.93
N GLY A 393 -21.53 11.41 29.20
CA GLY A 393 -21.23 12.83 29.43
C GLY A 393 -22.48 13.72 29.38
N ALA A 394 -23.35 13.53 28.38
CA ALA A 394 -24.62 14.24 28.28
C ALA A 394 -25.58 13.87 29.42
N GLY A 395 -25.70 12.59 29.77
CA GLY A 395 -26.55 12.11 30.87
C GLY A 395 -26.12 12.66 32.22
N PHE A 396 -24.81 12.67 32.50
CA PHE A 396 -24.24 13.25 33.71
C PHE A 396 -24.36 14.77 33.75
N PHE A 397 -24.20 15.46 32.61
CA PHE A 397 -24.46 16.88 32.52
C PHE A 397 -25.92 17.20 32.91
N VAL A 398 -26.89 16.47 32.35
CA VAL A 398 -28.32 16.65 32.68
C VAL A 398 -28.58 16.33 34.15
N LEU A 399 -28.04 15.24 34.68
CA LEU A 399 -28.22 14.84 36.08
C LEU A 399 -27.55 15.81 37.07
N GLY A 400 -26.35 16.30 36.74
CA GLY A 400 -25.61 17.26 37.57
C GLY A 400 -26.32 18.62 37.64
N VAL A 401 -26.88 19.09 36.52
CA VAL A 401 -27.75 20.27 36.49
C VAL A 401 -29.03 20.04 37.29
N ALA A 402 -29.66 18.85 37.17
CA ALA A 402 -30.92 18.54 37.85
C ALA A 402 -30.78 18.38 39.37
N THR A 403 -29.65 17.86 39.86
CA THR A 403 -29.43 17.55 41.29
C THR A 403 -28.71 18.65 42.06
N ARG A 404 -28.16 19.69 41.40
CA ARG A 404 -27.31 20.74 41.99
C ARG A 404 -26.11 20.22 42.81
N ALA A 405 -25.77 18.94 42.69
CA ALA A 405 -24.82 18.26 43.56
C ALA A 405 -23.36 18.32 43.06
N LEU A 406 -23.10 18.82 41.85
CA LEU A 406 -21.78 18.81 41.22
C LEU A 406 -21.36 20.20 40.73
N PRO A 407 -20.15 20.69 41.07
CA PRO A 407 -19.51 21.77 40.34
C PRO A 407 -19.35 21.38 38.86
N VAL A 408 -19.71 22.28 37.95
CA VAL A 408 -19.81 22.06 36.49
C VAL A 408 -18.49 21.56 35.84
N GLY A 409 -17.35 21.70 36.53
CA GLY A 409 -16.03 21.33 36.02
C GLY A 409 -15.66 19.84 36.02
N GLU A 410 -16.31 18.98 36.84
CA GLU A 410 -15.81 17.61 37.08
C GLU A 410 -16.61 16.51 36.36
N GLY A 411 -17.82 16.80 35.86
CA GLY A 411 -18.72 15.79 35.30
C GLY A 411 -18.65 15.54 33.79
N PHE A 412 -17.86 16.31 33.03
CA PHE A 412 -18.05 16.42 31.57
C PHE A 412 -17.08 15.60 30.69
N LEU A 413 -16.01 15.00 31.24
CA LEU A 413 -14.87 14.54 30.42
C LEU A 413 -14.58 13.03 30.40
N PHE A 414 -15.38 12.18 31.04
CA PHE A 414 -14.96 10.80 31.28
C PHE A 414 -15.79 9.74 30.56
N ALA A 415 -15.20 9.19 29.51
CA ALA A 415 -15.43 7.81 29.12
C ALA A 415 -14.44 7.41 28.03
N SER A 416 -13.59 6.44 28.32
CA SER A 416 -13.12 5.48 27.32
C SER A 416 -12.53 4.17 27.89
N ASN A 417 -12.12 4.08 29.16
CA ASN A 417 -11.69 2.80 29.75
C ASN A 417 -12.52 2.37 30.98
N VAL A 418 -12.87 1.08 31.05
CA VAL A 418 -13.68 0.50 32.15
C VAL A 418 -13.02 0.66 33.53
N PRO A 419 -11.69 0.43 33.69
CA PRO A 419 -10.96 0.69 34.93
C PRO A 419 -11.01 2.13 35.44
N GLU A 420 -11.22 3.11 34.56
CA GLU A 420 -11.31 4.54 34.89
C GLU A 420 -12.77 4.98 35.09
N LEU A 421 -13.70 4.34 34.37
CA LEU A 421 -15.13 4.60 34.45
C LEU A 421 -15.72 4.10 35.78
N VAL A 422 -15.32 2.92 36.25
CA VAL A 422 -15.90 2.32 37.47
C VAL A 422 -15.61 3.14 38.74
N PRO A 423 -14.40 3.69 38.97
CA PRO A 423 -14.14 4.65 40.05
C PRO A 423 -15.08 5.86 40.04
N PHE A 424 -15.40 6.38 38.87
CA PHE A 424 -16.34 7.49 38.73
C PHE A 424 -17.79 7.06 39.03
N LEU A 425 -18.21 5.90 38.52
CA LEU A 425 -19.54 5.35 38.86
C LEU A 425 -19.65 5.10 40.36
N ALA A 426 -18.58 4.64 41.02
CA ALA A 426 -18.53 4.46 42.46
C ALA A 426 -18.69 5.79 43.21
N PHE A 427 -18.02 6.87 42.77
CA PHE A 427 -18.23 8.23 43.28
C PHE A 427 -19.72 8.63 43.22
N VAL A 428 -20.36 8.47 42.06
CA VAL A 428 -21.77 8.88 41.87
C VAL A 428 -22.74 8.04 42.70
N PHE A 429 -22.64 6.71 42.63
CA PHE A 429 -23.65 5.82 43.22
C PHE A 429 -23.43 5.55 44.71
N LEU A 430 -22.18 5.56 45.17
CA LEU A 430 -21.83 5.29 46.57
C LEU A 430 -21.60 6.57 47.38
N GLY A 431 -21.54 7.74 46.72
CA GLY A 431 -21.29 9.03 47.38
C GLY A 431 -19.91 9.12 48.04
N ILE A 432 -18.94 8.36 47.53
CA ILE A 432 -17.53 8.37 48.00
C ILE A 432 -16.74 9.48 47.29
N PRO A 433 -15.58 9.94 47.80
CA PRO A 433 -14.71 10.87 47.08
C PRO A 433 -14.18 10.25 45.78
N LEU A 434 -13.84 11.11 44.82
CA LEU A 434 -13.40 10.68 43.49
C LEU A 434 -12.11 9.85 43.58
N PRO A 435 -12.10 8.56 43.22
CA PRO A 435 -10.94 7.72 43.47
C PRO A 435 -9.76 7.94 42.51
N LEU A 436 -9.98 8.64 41.40
CA LEU A 436 -8.97 8.91 40.38
C LEU A 436 -9.22 10.29 39.76
N THR A 437 -8.19 11.13 39.68
CA THR A 437 -8.32 12.48 39.12
C THR A 437 -8.07 12.51 37.61
N VAL A 438 -8.48 13.61 36.96
CA VAL A 438 -8.23 13.84 35.52
C VAL A 438 -6.75 13.69 35.17
N MET A 439 -5.86 14.27 35.98
CA MET A 439 -4.42 14.22 35.74
C MET A 439 -3.87 12.80 35.86
N GLN A 440 -4.42 12.01 36.79
CA GLN A 440 -4.00 10.61 36.99
C GLN A 440 -4.46 9.72 35.84
N ILE A 441 -5.66 9.94 35.31
CA ILE A 441 -6.15 9.25 34.11
C ILE A 441 -5.24 9.54 32.92
N LEU A 442 -4.86 10.82 32.73
CA LEU A 442 -3.91 11.20 31.69
C LEU A 442 -2.54 10.51 31.83
N ALA A 443 -2.07 10.31 33.07
CA ALA A 443 -0.83 9.61 33.34
C ALA A 443 -0.89 8.13 32.91
N VAL A 444 -2.06 7.49 33.07
CA VAL A 444 -2.29 6.12 32.63
C VAL A 444 -2.31 6.04 31.10
N ASP A 445 -3.17 6.85 30.46
CA ASP A 445 -3.44 6.78 29.02
C ASP A 445 -2.22 7.13 28.16
N LEU A 446 -1.47 8.18 28.53
CA LEU A 446 -0.32 8.63 27.76
C LEU A 446 0.99 7.94 28.19
N GLY A 447 1.07 7.60 29.47
CA GLY A 447 2.32 7.18 30.09
C GLY A 447 2.51 5.67 30.11
N THR A 448 1.60 4.98 30.79
CA THR A 448 1.83 3.58 31.18
C THR A 448 1.36 2.57 30.15
N ASP A 449 0.26 2.84 29.43
CA ASP A 449 -0.33 1.87 28.50
C ASP A 449 0.40 1.79 27.13
N LEU A 450 1.03 2.88 26.70
CA LEU A 450 1.58 3.03 25.35
C LEU A 450 2.70 2.03 25.02
N LEU A 451 3.67 1.87 25.91
CA LEU A 451 4.85 1.03 25.65
C LEU A 451 4.54 -0.47 25.74
N PRO A 452 3.79 -0.97 26.74
CA PRO A 452 3.36 -2.37 26.79
C PRO A 452 2.46 -2.76 25.61
N ALA A 453 1.55 -1.89 25.17
CA ALA A 453 0.69 -2.16 24.01
C ALA A 453 1.50 -2.38 22.72
N LEU A 454 2.50 -1.53 22.46
CA LEU A 454 3.40 -1.68 21.30
C LEU A 454 4.23 -2.97 21.39
N ALA A 455 4.68 -3.30 22.60
CA ALA A 455 5.45 -4.49 22.84
C ALA A 455 4.64 -5.79 22.60
N LEU A 456 3.34 -5.78 22.90
CA LEU A 456 2.41 -6.87 22.58
C LEU A 456 2.19 -7.02 21.06
N GLY A 457 2.25 -5.92 20.31
CA GLY A 457 2.20 -5.96 18.84
C GLY A 457 3.37 -6.73 18.20
N ALA A 458 4.48 -6.88 18.93
CA ALA A 458 5.64 -7.67 18.53
C ALA A 458 5.65 -9.10 19.13
N GLU A 459 4.55 -9.56 19.73
CA GLU A 459 4.48 -10.90 20.31
C GLU A 459 4.52 -11.98 19.19
N PRO A 460 5.35 -13.02 19.34
CA PRO A 460 5.39 -14.10 18.37
C PRO A 460 4.06 -14.88 18.30
N PRO A 461 3.70 -15.45 17.13
CA PRO A 461 2.49 -16.25 16.98
C PRO A 461 2.43 -17.44 17.95
N GLU A 462 1.21 -17.82 18.36
CA GLU A 462 0.99 -19.01 19.18
C GLU A 462 1.46 -20.29 18.45
N PRO A 463 2.12 -21.24 19.12
CA PRO A 463 2.66 -22.44 18.47
C PRO A 463 1.61 -23.29 17.73
N ASP A 464 0.38 -23.31 18.22
CA ASP A 464 -0.73 -24.09 17.65
C ASP A 464 -1.57 -23.30 16.63
N ILE A 465 -1.11 -22.13 16.18
CA ILE A 465 -1.88 -21.28 15.26
C ILE A 465 -2.13 -21.95 13.91
N MET A 466 -1.19 -22.79 13.44
CA MET A 466 -1.27 -23.50 12.16
C MET A 466 -2.16 -24.75 12.23
N ASP A 467 -2.42 -25.28 13.43
CA ASP A 467 -3.29 -26.45 13.66
C ASP A 467 -4.79 -26.08 13.70
N ARG A 468 -5.09 -24.79 13.59
CA ARG A 468 -6.44 -24.24 13.71
C ARG A 468 -7.02 -23.99 12.31
N PRO A 469 -8.32 -24.27 12.10
CA PRO A 469 -8.95 -23.95 10.83
C PRO A 469 -8.89 -22.43 10.58
N PRO A 470 -8.71 -22.01 9.32
CA PRO A 470 -8.68 -20.59 8.97
C PRO A 470 -10.01 -19.92 9.34
N ARG A 471 -9.91 -18.69 9.88
CA ARG A 471 -11.09 -17.93 10.31
C ARG A 471 -12.02 -17.68 9.10
N PRO A 472 -13.34 -17.94 9.21
CA PRO A 472 -14.31 -17.60 8.18
C PRO A 472 -14.31 -16.10 7.88
N ARG A 473 -14.49 -15.72 6.60
CA ARG A 473 -14.49 -14.31 6.15
C ARG A 473 -15.54 -13.43 6.84
N ALA A 474 -16.61 -14.03 7.36
CA ALA A 474 -17.69 -13.34 8.07
C ALA A 474 -17.49 -13.29 9.59
N GLU A 475 -16.50 -14.02 10.13
CA GLU A 475 -16.22 -14.02 11.56
C GLU A 475 -15.55 -12.70 11.96
N ARG A 476 -16.11 -12.03 12.96
CA ARG A 476 -15.61 -10.74 13.44
C ARG A 476 -14.32 -10.92 14.22
N LEU A 477 -13.35 -10.05 13.98
CA LEU A 477 -12.09 -10.01 14.72
C LEU A 477 -12.31 -9.70 16.21
N LEU A 478 -13.23 -8.78 16.50
CA LEU A 478 -13.72 -8.49 17.85
C LEU A 478 -15.16 -8.99 18.00
N GLY A 479 -15.31 -10.26 18.33
CA GLY A 479 -16.62 -10.84 18.63
C GLY A 479 -17.15 -10.39 20.00
N THR A 480 -18.47 -10.46 20.20
CA THR A 480 -19.11 -10.10 21.49
C THR A 480 -18.51 -10.84 22.68
N GLY A 481 -18.11 -12.12 22.50
CA GLY A 481 -17.43 -12.88 23.55
C GLY A 481 -16.05 -12.33 23.93
N ARG A 482 -15.28 -11.83 22.95
CA ARG A 482 -13.97 -11.19 23.20
C ARG A 482 -14.13 -9.83 23.87
N LEU A 483 -15.11 -9.04 23.44
CA LEU A 483 -15.44 -7.76 24.08
C LEU A 483 -15.93 -7.96 25.51
N LEU A 484 -16.81 -8.94 25.75
CA LEU A 484 -17.28 -9.28 27.10
C LEU A 484 -16.13 -9.76 27.99
N HIS A 485 -15.20 -10.51 27.45
CA HIS A 485 -14.01 -10.94 28.18
C HIS A 485 -13.10 -9.75 28.53
N ALA A 486 -12.75 -8.91 27.55
CA ALA A 486 -11.87 -7.77 27.75
C ALA A 486 -12.47 -6.72 28.71
N TYR A 487 -13.70 -6.27 28.45
CA TYR A 487 -14.33 -5.20 29.24
C TYR A 487 -15.10 -5.72 30.46
N GLY A 488 -15.86 -6.80 30.29
CA GLY A 488 -16.74 -7.33 31.34
C GLY A 488 -16.05 -8.21 32.38
N PHE A 489 -14.90 -8.82 32.05
CA PHE A 489 -14.15 -9.65 32.99
C PHE A 489 -12.83 -9.00 33.39
N LEU A 490 -11.90 -8.79 32.45
CA LEU A 490 -10.58 -8.24 32.77
C LEU A 490 -10.68 -6.78 33.26
N GLY A 491 -11.38 -5.92 32.52
CA GLY A 491 -11.57 -4.52 32.91
C GLY A 491 -12.31 -4.34 34.24
N MET A 492 -13.29 -5.19 34.55
CA MET A 492 -13.99 -5.16 35.84
C MET A 492 -13.12 -5.66 37.00
N ALA A 493 -12.28 -6.67 36.76
CA ALA A 493 -11.33 -7.16 37.77
C ALA A 493 -10.28 -6.10 38.08
N GLU A 494 -9.75 -5.44 37.05
CA GLU A 494 -8.84 -4.31 37.16
C GLU A 494 -9.45 -3.17 37.98
N ALA A 495 -10.68 -2.77 37.65
CA ALA A 495 -11.43 -1.76 38.39
C ALA A 495 -11.66 -2.13 39.87
N ALA A 496 -11.96 -3.40 40.15
CA ALA A 496 -12.22 -3.87 41.51
C ALA A 496 -10.94 -3.86 42.36
N LEU A 497 -9.80 -4.25 41.79
CA LEU A 497 -8.51 -4.23 42.48
C LEU A 497 -8.00 -2.80 42.70
N SER A 498 -8.16 -1.90 41.71
CA SER A 498 -7.78 -0.50 41.89
C SER A 498 -8.63 0.19 42.96
N LEU A 499 -9.95 -0.06 43.00
CA LEU A 499 -10.83 0.41 44.06
C LEU A 499 -10.51 -0.22 45.42
N LEU A 500 -10.10 -1.49 45.46
CA LEU A 500 -9.62 -2.11 46.70
C LEU A 500 -8.42 -1.33 47.26
N GLY A 501 -7.48 -0.90 46.41
CA GLY A 501 -6.37 -0.03 46.81
C GLY A 501 -6.85 1.30 47.41
N PHE A 502 -7.84 1.93 46.80
CA PHE A 502 -8.45 3.18 47.31
C PHE A 502 -9.04 2.99 48.72
N PHE A 503 -9.90 1.97 48.90
CA PHE A 503 -10.52 1.69 50.20
C PHE A 503 -9.50 1.23 51.24
N TRP A 504 -8.45 0.53 50.82
CA TRP A 504 -7.38 0.09 51.71
C TRP A 504 -6.64 1.26 52.35
N ALA A 505 -6.31 2.30 51.57
CA ALA A 505 -5.67 3.51 52.10
C ALA A 505 -6.54 4.18 53.18
N TYR A 506 -7.84 4.28 52.96
CA TYR A 506 -8.78 4.79 53.97
C TYR A 506 -8.87 3.86 55.19
N TRP A 507 -8.86 2.55 54.96
CA TRP A 507 -8.95 1.56 56.02
C TRP A 507 -7.75 1.62 56.99
N LEU A 508 -6.54 1.78 56.45
CA LEU A 508 -5.30 1.98 57.23
C LEU A 508 -5.37 3.28 58.05
N ALA A 509 -5.98 4.33 57.50
CA ALA A 509 -6.23 5.59 58.20
C ALA A 509 -7.40 5.54 59.21
N GLY A 510 -7.98 4.36 59.45
CA GLY A 510 -9.03 4.14 60.45
C GLY A 510 -10.46 4.34 59.95
N TRP A 511 -10.66 4.62 58.66
CA TRP A 511 -12.02 4.71 58.09
C TRP A 511 -12.71 3.34 58.10
N ARG A 512 -14.02 3.36 58.34
CA ARG A 512 -14.90 2.18 58.30
C ARG A 512 -16.18 2.53 57.52
N PRO A 513 -16.81 1.55 56.85
CA PRO A 513 -18.06 1.78 56.12
C PRO A 513 -19.12 2.47 57.00
N GLY A 514 -19.68 3.58 56.49
CA GLY A 514 -20.64 4.42 57.21
C GLY A 514 -20.07 5.70 57.82
N LEU A 515 -18.75 5.83 57.92
CA LEU A 515 -18.09 7.10 58.30
C LEU A 515 -17.87 8.00 57.06
N PRO A 516 -17.87 9.34 57.23
CA PRO A 516 -17.53 10.24 56.13
C PRO A 516 -16.07 10.06 55.70
N MET A 517 -15.82 10.09 54.40
CA MET A 517 -14.47 10.05 53.82
C MET A 517 -13.98 11.47 53.52
N ALA A 518 -12.68 11.71 53.73
CA ALA A 518 -12.07 12.98 53.37
C ALA A 518 -11.96 13.13 51.83
N ALA A 519 -12.55 14.17 51.25
CA ALA A 519 -12.46 14.42 49.80
C ALA A 519 -11.26 15.29 49.38
N ALA A 520 -10.41 15.68 50.34
CA ALA A 520 -9.23 16.52 50.12
C ALA A 520 -8.15 16.25 51.18
N GLY A 521 -6.94 16.77 50.95
CA GLY A 521 -5.80 16.62 51.87
C GLY A 521 -4.90 15.42 51.56
N ASP A 522 -3.95 15.15 52.45
CA ASP A 522 -2.91 14.12 52.22
C ASP A 522 -3.48 12.71 52.13
N LEU A 523 -4.46 12.36 52.97
CA LEU A 523 -5.11 11.06 52.93
C LEU A 523 -5.80 10.81 51.58
N TYR A 524 -6.53 11.81 51.07
CA TYR A 524 -7.18 11.73 49.77
C TYR A 524 -6.15 11.59 48.63
N ARG A 525 -5.06 12.37 48.65
CA ARG A 525 -3.98 12.24 47.66
C ARG A 525 -3.31 10.87 47.72
N ARG A 526 -3.09 10.30 48.90
CA ARG A 526 -2.55 8.93 49.07
C ARG A 526 -3.52 7.88 48.53
N ALA A 527 -4.81 7.99 48.87
CA ALA A 527 -5.83 7.05 48.39
C ALA A 527 -5.97 7.07 46.86
N THR A 528 -5.98 8.26 46.24
CA THR A 528 -6.00 8.37 44.77
C THR A 528 -4.69 7.92 44.12
N THR A 529 -3.54 8.10 44.79
CA THR A 529 -2.26 7.51 44.36
C THR A 529 -2.30 5.98 44.41
N MET A 530 -2.94 5.39 45.43
CA MET A 530 -3.16 3.95 45.51
C MET A 530 -4.05 3.42 44.38
N THR A 531 -5.08 4.16 43.98
CA THR A 531 -5.90 3.81 42.80
C THR A 531 -5.05 3.81 41.53
N LEU A 532 -4.29 4.89 41.27
CA LEU A 532 -3.41 5.01 40.11
C LEU A 532 -2.38 3.88 40.06
N ALA A 533 -1.65 3.67 41.15
CA ALA A 533 -0.66 2.60 41.24
C ALA A 533 -1.30 1.22 41.14
N GLY A 534 -2.53 1.07 41.63
CA GLY A 534 -3.35 -0.12 41.49
C GLY A 534 -3.63 -0.47 40.04
N ILE A 535 -4.08 0.51 39.24
CA ILE A 535 -4.31 0.36 37.78
C ILE A 535 -3.03 -0.11 37.08
N VAL A 536 -1.92 0.59 37.31
CA VAL A 536 -0.60 0.23 36.73
C VAL A 536 -0.18 -1.19 37.13
N ALA A 537 -0.34 -1.55 38.40
CA ALA A 537 0.02 -2.88 38.88
C ALA A 537 -0.84 -3.99 38.24
N THR A 538 -2.14 -3.74 38.05
CA THR A 538 -3.03 -4.67 37.33
C THR A 538 -2.74 -4.72 35.84
N GLN A 539 -2.36 -3.61 35.20
CA GLN A 539 -1.93 -3.55 33.79
C GLN A 539 -0.73 -4.46 33.54
N VAL A 540 0.28 -4.42 34.43
CA VAL A 540 1.43 -5.34 34.36
C VAL A 540 0.98 -6.81 34.35
N GLY A 541 0.05 -7.18 35.24
CA GLY A 541 -0.52 -8.53 35.25
C GLY A 541 -1.34 -8.86 34.00
N ASN A 542 -2.13 -7.90 33.52
CA ASN A 542 -2.97 -8.02 32.34
C ASN A 542 -2.15 -8.20 31.05
N VAL A 543 -1.01 -7.52 30.94
CA VAL A 543 -0.08 -7.65 29.80
C VAL A 543 0.40 -9.10 29.67
N PHE A 544 0.81 -9.74 30.77
CA PHE A 544 1.17 -11.15 30.74
C PHE A 544 -0.04 -12.06 30.48
N ALA A 545 -1.21 -11.71 31.00
CA ALA A 545 -2.45 -12.46 30.85
C ALA A 545 -2.94 -12.47 29.39
N CYS A 546 -2.78 -11.36 28.67
CA CYS A 546 -3.26 -11.17 27.30
C CYS A 546 -2.31 -11.71 26.20
N ARG A 547 -1.12 -12.23 26.56
CA ARG A 547 -0.15 -12.78 25.57
C ARG A 547 -0.64 -14.03 24.85
N THR A 548 -1.59 -14.74 25.44
CA THR A 548 -2.18 -15.95 24.87
C THR A 548 -3.68 -15.98 25.08
N ASP A 549 -4.46 -16.44 24.11
CA ASP A 549 -5.93 -16.50 24.20
C ASP A 549 -6.40 -17.78 24.94
N ARG A 550 -5.64 -18.88 24.82
CA ARG A 550 -6.00 -20.20 25.39
C ARG A 550 -4.87 -20.93 26.11
N GLU A 551 -3.64 -20.79 25.61
CA GLU A 551 -2.48 -21.40 26.23
C GLU A 551 -2.12 -20.71 27.54
N SER A 552 -1.44 -21.42 28.43
CA SER A 552 -0.96 -20.79 29.67
C SER A 552 0.18 -19.82 29.37
N ALA A 553 0.16 -18.63 29.98
CA ALA A 553 1.22 -17.63 29.85
C ALA A 553 2.59 -18.20 30.27
N PHE A 554 2.62 -19.15 31.21
CA PHE A 554 3.83 -19.84 31.64
C PHE A 554 4.42 -20.75 30.56
N ARG A 555 3.59 -21.31 29.67
CA ARG A 555 4.06 -22.13 28.54
C ARG A 555 4.58 -21.27 27.39
N ALA A 556 3.99 -20.10 27.17
CA ALA A 556 4.47 -19.12 26.20
C ALA A 556 5.83 -18.50 26.61
N GLY A 557 6.16 -18.56 27.90
CA GLY A 557 7.42 -18.08 28.47
C GLY A 557 7.35 -16.59 28.82
N LEU A 558 7.31 -16.30 30.13
CA LEU A 558 7.16 -14.93 30.65
C LEU A 558 8.26 -13.97 30.17
N PHE A 559 9.47 -14.47 29.89
CA PHE A 559 10.62 -13.65 29.50
C PHE A 559 10.97 -13.71 28.00
N ARG A 560 10.14 -14.37 27.19
CA ARG A 560 10.45 -14.59 25.76
C ARG A 560 10.42 -13.28 24.96
N ASN A 561 9.41 -12.44 25.19
CA ASN A 561 9.31 -11.13 24.57
C ASN A 561 10.03 -10.07 25.41
N ARG A 562 11.27 -9.74 25.01
CA ARG A 562 12.07 -8.70 25.69
C ARG A 562 11.46 -7.31 25.55
N ALA A 563 10.71 -7.03 24.49
CA ALA A 563 10.04 -5.75 24.33
C ALA A 563 8.96 -5.57 25.40
N VAL A 564 8.22 -6.63 25.76
CA VAL A 564 7.19 -6.57 26.82
C VAL A 564 7.83 -6.29 28.18
N LEU A 565 8.98 -6.90 28.47
CA LEU A 565 9.72 -6.62 29.71
C LEU A 565 10.23 -5.18 29.76
N LEU A 566 10.69 -4.63 28.64
CA LEU A 566 11.10 -3.22 28.54
C LEU A 566 9.89 -2.28 28.70
N GLY A 567 8.74 -2.63 28.13
CA GLY A 567 7.49 -1.89 28.30
C GLY A 567 7.07 -1.81 29.77
N ILE A 568 7.03 -2.96 30.45
CA ILE A 568 6.70 -3.06 31.88
C ILE A 568 7.74 -2.30 32.74
N ALA A 569 9.03 -2.42 32.43
CA ALA A 569 10.07 -1.71 33.16
C ALA A 569 9.93 -0.18 33.01
N ALA A 570 9.57 0.28 31.81
CA ALA A 570 9.31 1.69 31.55
C ALA A 570 8.07 2.20 32.29
N GLU A 571 6.99 1.42 32.32
CA GLU A 571 5.76 1.70 33.06
C GLU A 571 6.00 1.81 34.58
N ILE A 572 6.68 0.84 35.18
CA ILE A 572 7.05 0.87 36.60
C ILE A 572 7.99 2.05 36.88
N GLY A 573 8.96 2.29 36.00
CA GLY A 573 9.87 3.43 36.09
C GLY A 573 9.12 4.78 36.07
N LEU A 574 8.11 4.91 35.21
CA LEU A 574 7.26 6.09 35.13
C LEU A 574 6.42 6.26 36.40
N LEU A 575 5.78 5.19 36.90
CA LEU A 575 5.02 5.25 38.15
C LEU A 575 5.88 5.72 39.32
N LEU A 576 7.09 5.15 39.46
CA LEU A 576 8.04 5.58 40.49
C LEU A 576 8.47 7.03 40.31
N ALA A 577 8.70 7.47 39.07
CA ALA A 577 9.01 8.87 38.78
C ALA A 577 7.85 9.79 39.19
N LEU A 578 6.62 9.45 38.86
CA LEU A 578 5.42 10.23 39.21
C LEU A 578 5.26 10.39 40.74
N ILE A 579 5.55 9.35 41.53
CA ILE A 579 5.41 9.38 42.99
C ILE A 579 6.59 10.08 43.67
N TRP A 580 7.83 9.82 43.23
CA TRP A 580 9.02 10.28 43.94
C TRP A 580 9.59 11.61 43.45
N VAL A 581 9.43 11.96 42.17
CA VAL A 581 9.96 13.21 41.62
C VAL A 581 9.03 14.38 42.01
N PRO A 582 9.48 15.35 42.84
CA PRO A 582 8.57 16.35 43.41
C PRO A 582 7.80 17.17 42.37
N PRO A 583 8.40 17.68 41.27
CA PRO A 583 7.63 18.38 40.23
C PRO A 583 6.48 17.56 39.64
N LEU A 584 6.74 16.28 39.31
CA LEU A 584 5.71 15.39 38.76
C LEU A 584 4.64 15.09 39.81
N ARG A 585 5.05 14.77 41.05
CA ARG A 585 4.12 14.54 42.16
C ARG A 585 3.15 15.71 42.36
N HIS A 586 3.62 16.94 42.25
CA HIS A 586 2.77 18.13 42.42
C HIS A 586 1.80 18.32 41.25
N VAL A 587 2.28 18.15 40.01
CA VAL A 587 1.43 18.29 38.80
C VAL A 587 0.30 17.25 38.78
N PHE A 588 0.60 16.02 39.18
CA PHE A 588 -0.37 14.91 39.18
C PHE A 588 -1.13 14.75 40.51
N GLY A 589 -0.88 15.63 41.49
CA GLY A 589 -1.58 15.62 42.78
C GLY A 589 -1.34 14.35 43.61
N LEU A 590 -0.17 13.73 43.47
CA LEU A 590 0.16 12.44 44.10
C LEU A 590 0.76 12.61 45.49
N ALA A 591 0.77 11.52 46.25
CA ALA A 591 1.40 11.45 47.57
C ALA A 591 2.30 10.20 47.67
N PRO A 592 3.37 10.24 48.49
CA PRO A 592 4.20 9.07 48.70
C PRO A 592 3.41 7.94 49.38
N LEU A 593 3.69 6.71 48.95
CA LEU A 593 3.13 5.48 49.50
C LEU A 593 4.08 4.86 50.53
N GLU A 594 3.51 4.31 51.60
CA GLU A 594 4.13 3.56 52.67
C GLU A 594 4.31 2.08 52.30
N LEU A 595 5.07 1.34 53.12
CA LEU A 595 5.47 -0.03 52.81
C LEU A 595 4.27 -1.00 52.77
N GLU A 596 3.26 -0.77 53.61
CA GLU A 596 2.03 -1.60 53.66
C GLU A 596 1.20 -1.46 52.39
N GLU A 597 1.18 -0.26 51.83
CA GLU A 597 0.48 0.10 50.59
C GLU A 597 1.19 -0.51 49.38
N TRP A 598 2.53 -0.41 49.32
CA TRP A 598 3.34 -1.13 48.32
C TRP A 598 3.17 -2.64 48.41
N GLY A 599 3.08 -3.19 49.63
CA GLY A 599 2.87 -4.61 49.86
C GLY A 599 1.58 -5.13 49.21
N LEU A 600 0.48 -4.37 49.30
CA LEU A 600 -0.78 -4.71 48.64
C LEU A 600 -0.66 -4.63 47.11
N LEU A 601 -0.05 -3.57 46.59
CA LEU A 601 0.09 -3.35 45.14
C LEU A 601 0.89 -4.47 44.45
N LEU A 602 1.91 -5.01 45.11
CA LEU A 602 2.70 -6.13 44.58
C LEU A 602 1.88 -7.43 44.40
N LEU A 603 0.71 -7.55 45.05
CA LEU A 603 -0.19 -8.70 44.90
C LEU A 603 -1.10 -8.59 43.68
N PHE A 604 -1.32 -7.40 43.14
CA PHE A 604 -2.26 -7.19 42.03
C PHE A 604 -1.84 -7.87 40.72
N PRO A 605 -0.58 -7.76 40.23
CA PRO A 605 -0.16 -8.45 39.02
C PRO A 605 -0.35 -9.97 39.08
N PRO A 606 0.08 -10.71 40.14
CA PRO A 606 -0.13 -12.15 40.22
C PRO A 606 -1.61 -12.52 40.42
N MET A 607 -2.42 -11.69 41.08
CA MET A 607 -3.87 -11.91 41.17
C MET A 607 -4.53 -11.84 39.80
N MET A 608 -4.17 -10.84 38.97
CA MET A 608 -4.70 -10.70 37.62
C MET A 608 -4.30 -11.89 36.73
N LEU A 609 -3.05 -12.33 36.84
CA LEU A 609 -2.56 -13.53 36.14
C LEU A 609 -3.28 -14.80 36.58
N ALA A 610 -3.49 -14.99 37.89
CA ALA A 610 -4.19 -16.15 38.43
C ALA A 610 -5.65 -16.19 37.97
N LEU A 611 -6.32 -15.03 37.94
CA LEU A 611 -7.69 -14.89 37.47
C LEU A 611 -7.79 -15.38 36.01
N GLU A 612 -6.91 -14.91 35.12
CA GLU A 612 -6.96 -15.30 33.72
C GLU A 612 -6.50 -16.74 33.47
N GLU A 613 -5.49 -17.23 34.18
CA GLU A 613 -5.08 -18.64 34.09
C GLU A 613 -6.17 -19.60 34.57
N SER A 614 -6.96 -19.22 35.59
CA SER A 614 -8.11 -20.01 36.04
C SER A 614 -9.17 -20.13 34.94
N ARG A 615 -9.45 -19.04 34.21
CA ARG A 615 -10.36 -19.03 33.06
C ARG A 615 -9.83 -19.88 31.91
N LYS A 616 -8.57 -19.67 31.50
CA LYS A 616 -7.91 -20.47 30.45
C LYS A 616 -7.94 -21.96 30.80
N HIS A 617 -7.71 -22.31 32.06
CA HIS A 617 -7.81 -23.69 32.53
C HIS A 617 -9.22 -24.26 32.42
N ALA A 618 -10.25 -23.50 32.81
CA ALA A 618 -11.64 -23.90 32.64
C ALA A 618 -12.01 -24.11 31.16
N VAL A 619 -11.62 -23.19 30.28
CA VAL A 619 -11.83 -23.30 28.82
C VAL A 619 -11.13 -24.54 28.24
N ARG A 620 -9.90 -24.84 28.67
CA ARG A 620 -9.16 -26.04 28.25
C ARG A 620 -9.84 -27.34 28.70
N ARG A 621 -10.44 -27.36 29.90
CA ARG A 621 -11.18 -28.53 30.42
C ARG A 621 -12.49 -28.74 29.65
N LEU A 622 -13.26 -27.68 29.42
CA LEU A 622 -14.53 -27.76 28.68
C LEU A 622 -14.32 -28.13 27.20
N GLY A 623 -13.27 -27.61 26.56
CA GLY A 623 -12.93 -27.96 25.17
C GLY A 623 -12.46 -29.41 24.99
N ARG A 624 -11.84 -30.03 26.00
CA ARG A 624 -11.47 -31.45 26.00
C ARG A 624 -12.69 -32.36 26.20
N ALA A 625 -13.63 -31.96 27.04
CA ALA A 625 -14.89 -32.71 27.25
C ALA A 625 -15.74 -32.77 25.98
N GLY A 626 -15.82 -31.67 25.21
CA GLY A 626 -16.59 -31.64 23.94
C GLY A 626 -15.96 -32.42 22.78
N ARG A 627 -14.64 -32.66 22.79
CA ARG A 627 -13.95 -33.52 21.80
C ARG A 627 -14.11 -35.01 22.10
N GLN A 628 -14.39 -35.40 23.36
CA GLN A 628 -14.63 -36.80 23.73
C GLN A 628 -16.06 -37.28 23.44
N SER A 629 -16.98 -36.37 23.11
CA SER A 629 -18.40 -36.67 22.84
C SER A 629 -18.77 -36.77 21.35
N LEU A 630 -17.80 -36.68 20.43
CA LEU A 630 -18.02 -36.94 19.01
C LEU A 630 -17.44 -38.33 18.67
N PRO A 631 -18.27 -39.39 18.56
CA PRO A 631 -17.81 -40.64 17.97
C PRO A 631 -17.41 -40.37 16.52
N GLY A 632 -16.26 -40.92 16.13
CA GLY A 632 -15.61 -40.62 14.85
C GLY A 632 -16.52 -40.82 13.65
N THR A 633 -16.48 -39.84 12.75
CA THR A 633 -16.88 -39.94 11.35
C THR A 633 -15.86 -39.21 10.51
#